data_AF-A0A5N7CRK0-F1
#
_entry.id   AF-A0A5N7CRK0-F1
#
_cell.length_a   1.000
_cell.length_b   1.000
_cell.length_c   1.000
_cell.angle_alpha   90.00
_cell.angle_beta   90.00
_cell.angle_gamma   90.00
#
_symmetry.space_group_name_H-M   'P 1'
#
loop_
_entity.id
_entity.type
_entity.pdbx_description
1 polymer ?
#
loop_
_entity_poly.entity_id
_entity_poly.type
_entity_poly.pdbx_seq_one_letter_code
_entity_poly.pdbx_strand_id
1 'polypeptide(L)'
;MHILVVNDDGPPSKRLSPYIHPFVSALQDAGHLVSVAIPAASRSWIGKAHLIEASLKATYVPPDAFRNDGTWDEHHNSSETKQPQSEWVVIRNGTPASCVQLGLFNLFNDRPPVDLVISGPNHGRNASTVYNLSSGTVGGALEAATCSKRAIAISFGSKDPQPDEIIRAAARHAVKVVNYLYEHWHDSVELYNLNVPMRKDVESRPVRWTEALPYYWPRGCMYAEAAGEQKMVNGHTETNGEAVNGTSGSHLKEIDFTWAAELSEMKKTLQSSPEGTDAHTVLNGDTSVTALRANFWHVPNLEGPIDLDG
;
A
#
# COMPACT_ATOMS: atom_id res chain seq x y z
N MET A 1 -0.02 -21.63 3.98
CA MET A 1 0.78 -20.48 4.44
C MET A 1 0.02 -19.73 5.51
N HIS A 2 0.73 -19.18 6.48
CA HIS A 2 0.27 -18.05 7.28
C HIS A 2 0.70 -16.74 6.59
N ILE A 3 -0.29 -15.94 6.19
CA ILE A 3 -0.09 -14.70 5.44
C ILE A 3 -0.45 -13.52 6.34
N LEU A 4 0.48 -12.59 6.52
CA LEU A 4 0.19 -11.29 7.11
C LEU A 4 -0.23 -10.32 6.00
N VAL A 5 -1.44 -9.78 6.09
CA VAL A 5 -1.95 -8.75 5.17
C VAL A 5 -1.89 -7.39 5.84
N VAL A 6 -1.29 -6.42 5.16
CA VAL A 6 -1.28 -4.99 5.52
C VAL A 6 -1.79 -4.16 4.35
N ASN A 7 -2.07 -2.87 4.53
CA ASN A 7 -2.35 -1.94 3.42
C ASN A 7 -2.00 -0.49 3.80
N ASP A 8 -2.20 0.44 2.86
CA ASP A 8 -2.14 1.88 3.08
C ASP A 8 -3.48 2.60 2.87
N ASP A 9 -4.54 1.92 2.45
CA ASP A 9 -5.88 2.51 2.31
C ASP A 9 -6.65 2.57 3.64
N GLY A 10 -6.27 1.76 4.62
CA GLY A 10 -6.92 1.64 5.93
C GLY A 10 -8.07 0.62 5.95
N PRO A 11 -9.03 0.76 6.87
CA PRO A 11 -10.13 -0.20 7.04
C PRO A 11 -11.06 -0.29 5.82
N PRO A 12 -11.80 -1.41 5.66
CA PRO A 12 -12.72 -1.61 4.55
C PRO A 12 -13.68 -0.43 4.36
N SER A 13 -13.77 0.09 3.12
CA SER A 13 -14.71 1.16 2.79
C SER A 13 -14.96 1.22 1.29
N LYS A 14 -16.18 1.62 0.87
CA LYS A 14 -16.48 1.80 -0.57
C LYS A 14 -15.58 2.84 -1.25
N ARG A 15 -15.13 3.86 -0.51
CA ARG A 15 -14.42 5.01 -1.06
C ARG A 15 -12.91 4.82 -1.12
N LEU A 16 -12.31 4.31 -0.05
CA LEU A 16 -10.86 4.27 0.10
C LEU A 16 -10.29 2.85 0.02
N SER A 17 -10.93 1.87 0.66
CA SER A 17 -10.44 0.49 0.69
C SER A 17 -11.50 -0.53 0.28
N PRO A 18 -11.96 -0.51 -0.99
CA PRO A 18 -13.03 -1.40 -1.45
C PRO A 18 -12.56 -2.85 -1.65
N TYR A 19 -11.25 -3.10 -1.67
CA TYR A 19 -10.68 -4.36 -2.17
C TYR A 19 -10.09 -5.28 -1.09
N ILE A 20 -9.70 -4.75 0.08
CA ILE A 20 -9.01 -5.56 1.10
C ILE A 20 -9.87 -6.70 1.63
N HIS A 21 -11.16 -6.44 1.94
CA HIS A 21 -12.04 -7.47 2.49
C HIS A 21 -12.30 -8.60 1.48
N PRO A 22 -12.73 -8.35 0.23
CA PRO A 22 -12.84 -9.41 -0.79
C PRO A 22 -11.56 -10.19 -1.04
N PHE A 23 -10.40 -9.53 -0.97
CA PHE A 23 -9.10 -10.19 -1.16
C PHE A 23 -8.72 -11.10 0.01
N VAL A 24 -8.92 -10.64 1.25
CA VAL A 24 -8.71 -11.48 2.44
C VAL A 24 -9.62 -12.70 2.40
N SER A 25 -10.90 -12.55 2.02
CA SER A 25 -11.81 -13.69 1.82
C SER A 25 -11.28 -14.66 0.77
N ALA A 26 -10.77 -14.16 -0.37
CA ALA A 26 -10.21 -15.03 -1.41
C ALA A 26 -8.95 -15.81 -0.96
N LEU A 27 -8.10 -15.22 -0.11
CA LEU A 27 -6.96 -15.91 0.50
C LEU A 27 -7.42 -17.03 1.45
N GLN A 28 -8.44 -16.76 2.25
CA GLN A 28 -9.02 -17.74 3.18
C GLN A 28 -9.71 -18.88 2.44
N ASP A 29 -10.48 -18.57 1.39
CA ASP A 29 -11.14 -19.55 0.51
C ASP A 29 -10.11 -20.47 -0.18
N ALA A 30 -8.89 -19.98 -0.41
CA ALA A 30 -7.76 -20.76 -0.92
C ALA A 30 -7.03 -21.57 0.17
N GLY A 31 -7.52 -21.57 1.40
CA GLY A 31 -7.01 -22.38 2.51
C GLY A 31 -5.82 -21.77 3.26
N HIS A 32 -5.56 -20.46 3.10
CA HIS A 32 -4.50 -19.78 3.85
C HIS A 32 -5.00 -19.33 5.23
N LEU A 33 -4.11 -19.39 6.23
CA LEU A 33 -4.30 -18.69 7.49
C LEU A 33 -3.95 -17.21 7.25
N VAL A 34 -4.86 -16.29 7.58
CA VAL A 34 -4.67 -14.86 7.32
C VAL A 34 -4.77 -14.06 8.61
N SER A 35 -3.74 -13.27 8.90
CA SER A 35 -3.77 -12.23 9.93
C SER A 35 -3.71 -10.86 9.25
N VAL A 36 -4.48 -9.88 9.71
CA VAL A 36 -4.56 -8.56 9.07
C VAL A 36 -4.14 -7.48 10.05
N ALA A 37 -3.17 -6.66 9.68
CA ALA A 37 -2.73 -5.50 10.47
C ALA A 37 -2.70 -4.26 9.57
N ILE A 38 -3.61 -3.31 9.80
CA ILE A 38 -3.81 -2.17 8.91
C ILE A 38 -3.86 -0.85 9.68
N PRO A 39 -3.45 0.28 9.07
CA PRO A 39 -3.56 1.58 9.71
C PRO A 39 -5.04 1.94 9.93
N ALA A 40 -5.32 2.74 10.95
CA ALA A 40 -6.68 3.22 11.24
C ALA A 40 -7.26 4.17 10.19
N ALA A 41 -6.44 4.60 9.23
CA ALA A 41 -6.85 5.45 8.14
C ALA A 41 -5.84 5.41 6.99
N SER A 42 -6.23 6.02 5.87
CA SER A 42 -5.41 6.08 4.66
C SER A 42 -4.08 6.80 4.88
N ARG A 43 -3.02 6.20 4.35
CA ARG A 43 -1.62 6.65 4.35
C ARG A 43 -1.05 6.65 2.92
N SER A 44 -1.85 7.03 1.93
CA SER A 44 -1.38 7.14 0.53
C SER A 44 -0.26 8.17 0.41
N TRP A 45 0.66 7.97 -0.56
CA TRP A 45 1.81 8.84 -0.83
C TRP A 45 2.86 8.93 0.30
N ILE A 46 2.89 7.97 1.24
CA ILE A 46 3.81 7.98 2.38
C ILE A 46 5.14 7.24 2.12
N GLY A 47 5.25 6.45 1.05
CA GLY A 47 6.40 5.56 0.81
C GLY A 47 6.63 4.55 1.95
N LYS A 48 7.90 4.27 2.29
CA LYS A 48 8.29 3.43 3.44
C LYS A 48 8.68 4.28 4.66
N ALA A 49 7.69 4.76 5.41
CA ALA A 49 7.93 5.61 6.59
C ALA A 49 7.59 4.93 7.92
N HIS A 50 8.35 5.27 8.97
CA HIS A 50 7.98 5.07 10.38
C HIS A 50 7.83 6.43 11.04
N LEU A 51 6.83 6.59 11.90
CA LEU A 51 6.57 7.83 12.65
C LEU A 51 7.16 7.70 14.07
N ILE A 52 8.42 8.10 14.25
CA ILE A 52 9.22 7.82 15.47
C ILE A 52 8.56 8.36 16.75
N GLU A 53 7.99 9.56 16.71
CA GLU A 53 7.40 10.21 17.89
C GLU A 53 5.91 9.89 18.07
N ALA A 54 5.31 9.13 17.16
CA ALA A 54 3.89 8.80 17.24
C ALA A 54 3.68 7.55 18.11
N SER A 55 2.86 7.69 19.16
CA SER A 55 2.36 6.53 19.91
C SER A 55 1.35 5.74 19.05
N LEU A 56 1.55 4.42 18.97
CA LEU A 56 0.71 3.49 18.21
C LEU A 56 -0.26 2.77 19.15
N LYS A 57 -1.51 2.59 18.72
CA LYS A 57 -2.51 1.79 19.44
C LYS A 57 -3.14 0.76 18.51
N ALA A 58 -2.90 -0.51 18.80
CA ALA A 58 -3.52 -1.64 18.13
C ALA A 58 -4.89 -1.97 18.75
N THR A 59 -5.91 -2.17 17.92
CA THR A 59 -7.26 -2.58 18.33
C THR A 59 -7.67 -3.79 17.50
N TYR A 60 -8.03 -4.89 18.14
CA TYR A 60 -8.60 -6.05 17.44
C TYR A 60 -10.05 -5.72 17.06
N VAL A 61 -10.36 -5.79 15.77
CA VAL A 61 -11.66 -5.43 15.21
C VAL A 61 -12.16 -6.61 14.39
N PRO A 62 -13.20 -7.34 14.81
CA PRO A 62 -13.77 -8.42 14.02
C PRO A 62 -14.20 -7.95 12.61
N PRO A 63 -14.07 -8.77 11.55
CA PRO A 63 -14.43 -8.36 10.19
C PRO A 63 -15.87 -7.85 10.04
N ASP A 64 -16.81 -8.42 10.79
CA ASP A 64 -18.22 -8.06 10.82
C ASP A 64 -18.54 -6.79 11.61
N ALA A 65 -17.58 -6.28 12.39
CA ALA A 65 -17.70 -4.98 13.06
C ALA A 65 -17.43 -3.80 12.11
N PHE A 66 -16.81 -4.02 10.94
CA PHE A 66 -16.52 -2.95 9.99
C PHE A 66 -17.79 -2.40 9.34
N ARG A 67 -17.86 -1.07 9.26
CA ARG A 67 -18.83 -0.34 8.47
C ARG A 67 -18.22 0.00 7.11
N ASN A 68 -19.08 0.27 6.14
CA ASN A 68 -18.67 0.51 4.76
C ASN A 68 -18.13 1.95 4.49
N ASP A 69 -17.73 2.66 5.54
CA ASP A 69 -17.18 4.02 5.51
C ASP A 69 -15.76 4.11 6.11
N GLY A 70 -15.15 2.97 6.46
CA GLY A 70 -13.82 2.91 7.05
C GLY A 70 -13.82 3.00 8.57
N THR A 71 -15.01 3.02 9.19
CA THR A 71 -15.18 2.93 10.65
C THR A 71 -15.60 1.52 11.06
N TRP A 72 -15.67 1.28 12.37
CA TRP A 72 -16.17 0.02 12.94
C TRP A 72 -17.02 0.31 14.17
N ASP A 73 -17.80 -0.68 14.59
CA ASP A 73 -18.56 -0.64 15.83
C ASP A 73 -17.66 -0.98 17.02
N GLU A 74 -17.37 0.01 17.87
CA GLU A 74 -16.55 -0.17 19.08
C GLU A 74 -17.26 -1.00 20.17
N HIS A 75 -18.59 -1.19 20.06
CA HIS A 75 -19.40 -1.96 21.01
C HIS A 75 -19.80 -3.33 20.49
N HIS A 76 -19.19 -3.80 19.40
CA HIS A 76 -19.50 -5.08 18.81
C HIS A 76 -19.19 -6.24 19.79
N ASN A 77 -20.22 -7.01 20.15
CA ASN A 77 -20.09 -8.19 21.00
C ASN A 77 -19.84 -9.44 20.13
N SER A 78 -18.62 -9.96 20.17
CA SER A 78 -18.18 -11.12 19.38
C SER A 78 -18.71 -12.49 19.85
N SER A 79 -19.86 -12.54 20.55
CA SER A 79 -20.25 -13.74 21.31
C SER A 79 -20.77 -14.94 20.48
N GLU A 80 -20.75 -14.92 19.14
CA GLU A 80 -21.47 -15.93 18.34
C GLU A 80 -20.65 -16.74 17.32
N THR A 81 -19.35 -16.51 17.11
CA THR A 81 -18.62 -17.24 16.05
C THR A 81 -17.33 -17.94 16.53
N LYS A 82 -17.44 -19.25 16.80
CA LYS A 82 -16.34 -20.18 17.10
C LYS A 82 -15.55 -20.62 15.84
N GLN A 83 -15.39 -19.78 14.82
CA GLN A 83 -14.52 -20.10 13.70
C GLN A 83 -13.10 -19.60 13.97
N PRO A 84 -12.05 -20.22 13.42
CA PRO A 84 -10.72 -19.63 13.38
C PRO A 84 -10.78 -18.39 12.47
N GLN A 85 -11.27 -17.28 13.02
CA GLN A 85 -11.46 -16.04 12.28
C GLN A 85 -10.09 -15.43 11.96
N SER A 86 -9.96 -14.86 10.77
CA SER A 86 -8.93 -13.85 10.53
C SER A 86 -9.00 -12.81 11.63
N GLU A 87 -7.89 -12.59 12.34
CA GLU A 87 -7.84 -11.49 13.29
C GLU A 87 -7.41 -10.24 12.55
N TRP A 88 -8.30 -9.25 12.54
CA TRP A 88 -8.01 -7.94 11.99
C TRP A 88 -7.63 -7.02 13.14
N VAL A 89 -6.49 -6.35 12.97
CA VAL A 89 -5.97 -5.38 13.91
C VAL A 89 -5.86 -4.05 13.21
N VAL A 90 -6.51 -3.04 13.78
CA VAL A 90 -6.47 -1.66 13.31
C VAL A 90 -5.52 -0.86 14.19
N ILE A 91 -4.52 -0.21 13.57
CA ILE A 91 -3.43 0.48 14.27
C ILE A 91 -3.57 1.99 14.09
N ARG A 92 -3.99 2.68 15.17
CA ARG A 92 -4.03 4.16 15.19
C ARG A 92 -2.60 4.71 15.12
N ASN A 93 -2.44 5.80 14.37
CA ASN A 93 -1.16 6.40 14.00
C ASN A 93 -0.18 5.49 13.23
N GLY A 94 -0.62 4.30 12.82
CA GLY A 94 0.21 3.39 12.04
C GLY A 94 0.48 3.90 10.62
N THR A 95 1.67 3.57 10.13
CA THR A 95 2.02 3.46 8.71
C THR A 95 2.00 1.99 8.29
N PRO A 96 1.96 1.68 6.98
CA PRO A 96 2.08 0.30 6.50
C PRO A 96 3.33 -0.41 7.04
N ALA A 97 4.47 0.28 7.10
CA ALA A 97 5.71 -0.27 7.66
C ALA A 97 5.56 -0.62 9.16
N SER A 98 4.97 0.27 9.97
CA SER A 98 4.71 -0.04 11.38
C SER A 98 3.73 -1.20 11.57
N CYS A 99 2.73 -1.34 10.68
CA CYS A 99 1.80 -2.45 10.71
C CYS A 99 2.48 -3.79 10.41
N VAL A 100 3.46 -3.80 9.50
CA VAL A 100 4.31 -4.97 9.24
C VAL A 100 5.14 -5.34 10.46
N GLN A 101 5.86 -4.39 11.06
CA GLN A 101 6.66 -4.64 12.26
C GLN A 101 5.83 -5.23 13.40
N LEU A 102 4.71 -4.57 13.73
CA LEU A 102 3.81 -5.04 14.76
C LEU A 102 3.21 -6.42 14.41
N GLY A 103 2.77 -6.60 13.16
CA GLY A 103 2.19 -7.86 12.68
C GLY A 103 3.16 -9.04 12.68
N LEU A 104 4.45 -8.79 12.48
CA LEU A 104 5.48 -9.84 12.46
C LEU A 104 6.01 -10.20 13.85
N PHE A 105 6.11 -9.22 14.76
CA PHE A 105 6.90 -9.38 15.99
C PHE A 105 6.14 -9.16 17.30
N ASN A 106 4.93 -8.58 17.26
CA ASN A 106 4.21 -8.19 18.47
C ASN A 106 2.76 -8.69 18.50
N LEU A 107 2.11 -8.76 17.34
CA LEU A 107 0.75 -9.20 17.15
C LEU A 107 0.75 -10.67 16.69
N PHE A 108 -0.31 -11.41 17.01
CA PHE A 108 -0.51 -12.81 16.55
C PHE A 108 0.52 -13.83 17.08
N ASN A 109 1.05 -13.62 18.29
CA ASN A 109 2.06 -14.52 18.91
C ASN A 109 1.54 -15.94 19.22
N ASP A 110 0.23 -16.13 19.19
CA ASP A 110 -0.47 -17.41 19.39
C ASP A 110 -0.66 -18.20 18.08
N ARG A 111 -0.11 -17.71 16.96
CA ARG A 111 -0.20 -18.32 15.63
C ARG A 111 1.17 -18.85 15.14
N PRO A 112 1.20 -19.74 14.14
CA PRO A 112 2.44 -20.12 13.48
C PRO A 112 3.19 -18.91 12.92
N PRO A 113 4.51 -18.99 12.67
CA PRO A 113 5.26 -17.90 12.06
C PRO A 113 4.66 -17.47 10.72
N VAL A 114 4.72 -16.16 10.42
CA VAL A 114 4.30 -15.62 9.12
C VAL A 114 5.26 -16.09 8.02
N ASP A 115 4.69 -16.72 6.99
CA ASP A 115 5.38 -17.24 5.81
C ASP A 115 5.57 -16.18 4.72
N LEU A 116 4.58 -15.30 4.56
CA LEU A 116 4.50 -14.29 3.50
C LEU A 116 3.82 -13.03 4.03
N VAL A 117 4.35 -11.86 3.67
CA VAL A 117 3.65 -10.58 3.86
C VAL A 117 3.05 -10.12 2.54
N ILE A 118 1.77 -9.75 2.56
CA ILE A 118 1.11 -9.09 1.44
C ILE A 118 0.74 -7.68 1.86
N SER A 119 1.13 -6.70 1.07
CA SER A 119 0.72 -5.31 1.25
C SER A 119 -0.26 -4.94 0.14
N GLY A 120 -1.51 -4.60 0.51
CA GLY A 120 -2.60 -4.30 -0.42
C GLY A 120 -3.81 -5.24 -0.27
N PRO A 121 -4.72 -5.28 -1.26
CA PRO A 121 -4.61 -4.60 -2.55
C PRO A 121 -4.87 -3.09 -2.43
N ASN A 122 -4.04 -2.30 -3.08
CA ASN A 122 -4.22 -0.84 -3.17
C ASN A 122 -5.41 -0.45 -4.05
N HIS A 123 -6.12 0.62 -3.67
CA HIS A 123 -7.14 1.27 -4.49
C HIS A 123 -6.51 2.16 -5.58
N GLY A 124 -5.99 1.50 -6.60
CA GLY A 124 -5.28 2.10 -7.72
C GLY A 124 -3.99 1.35 -8.03
N ARG A 125 -3.38 1.67 -9.17
CA ARG A 125 -2.11 1.07 -9.60
C ARG A 125 -0.91 1.73 -8.91
N ASN A 126 0.12 0.92 -8.65
CA ASN A 126 1.47 1.37 -8.34
C ASN A 126 2.37 0.90 -9.48
N ALA A 127 2.32 1.60 -10.60
CA ALA A 127 3.09 1.30 -11.82
C ALA A 127 3.88 2.55 -12.21
N SER A 128 5.14 2.40 -12.63
CA SER A 128 6.21 3.39 -12.72
C SER A 128 6.92 3.73 -11.39
N THR A 129 8.17 4.19 -11.49
CA THR A 129 9.04 4.46 -10.34
C THR A 129 8.46 5.50 -9.39
N VAL A 130 7.81 6.56 -9.90
CA VAL A 130 7.25 7.63 -9.06
C VAL A 130 6.12 7.14 -8.14
N TYR A 131 5.24 6.28 -8.67
CA TYR A 131 4.19 5.67 -7.86
C TYR A 131 4.79 4.66 -6.88
N ASN A 132 5.73 3.81 -7.33
CA ASN A 132 6.36 2.82 -6.47
C ASN A 132 7.08 3.44 -5.28
N LEU A 133 7.87 4.51 -5.51
CA LEU A 133 8.61 5.21 -4.46
C LEU A 133 7.70 5.95 -3.47
N SER A 134 6.54 6.40 -3.92
CA SER A 134 5.58 7.13 -3.07
C SER A 134 4.57 6.20 -2.40
N SER A 135 4.49 4.94 -2.82
CA SER A 135 3.44 4.00 -2.41
C SER A 135 3.64 3.50 -0.98
N GLY A 136 2.62 3.68 -0.13
CA GLY A 136 2.58 3.01 1.17
C GLY A 136 2.42 1.49 1.02
N THR A 137 1.70 1.05 -0.02
CA THR A 137 1.57 -0.37 -0.37
C THR A 137 2.95 -1.01 -0.64
N VAL A 138 3.75 -0.42 -1.55
CA VAL A 138 5.11 -0.90 -1.82
C VAL A 138 6.00 -0.74 -0.59
N GLY A 139 5.83 0.35 0.17
CA GLY A 139 6.50 0.58 1.45
C GLY A 139 6.29 -0.54 2.46
N GLY A 140 5.08 -1.06 2.61
CA GLY A 140 4.79 -2.21 3.47
C GLY A 140 5.57 -3.47 3.03
N ALA A 141 5.60 -3.76 1.74
CA ALA A 141 6.37 -4.90 1.22
C ALA A 141 7.89 -4.72 1.39
N LEU A 142 8.40 -3.49 1.21
CA LEU A 142 9.80 -3.15 1.47
C LEU A 142 10.20 -3.31 2.94
N GLU A 143 9.30 -2.96 3.86
CA GLU A 143 9.54 -3.19 5.29
C GLU A 143 9.62 -4.69 5.59
N ALA A 144 8.71 -5.48 5.05
CA ALA A 144 8.74 -6.94 5.23
C ALA A 144 10.03 -7.57 4.68
N ALA A 145 10.48 -7.12 3.49
CA ALA A 145 11.75 -7.53 2.92
C ALA A 145 12.93 -7.18 3.84
N THR A 146 12.95 -5.97 4.41
CA THR A 146 13.95 -5.55 5.42
C THR A 146 13.89 -6.44 6.68
N CYS A 147 12.73 -6.96 7.03
CA CYS A 147 12.54 -7.95 8.10
C CYS A 147 12.88 -9.39 7.68
N SER A 148 13.54 -9.59 6.52
CA SER A 148 13.88 -10.91 5.96
C SER A 148 12.67 -11.79 5.70
N LYS A 149 11.53 -11.19 5.32
CA LYS A 149 10.31 -11.89 4.92
C LYS A 149 10.06 -11.69 3.44
N ARG A 150 9.66 -12.76 2.75
CA ARG A 150 9.12 -12.68 1.38
C ARG A 150 7.90 -11.75 1.40
N ALA A 151 7.81 -10.88 0.41
CA ALA A 151 6.77 -9.86 0.39
C ALA A 151 6.22 -9.58 -1.01
N ILE A 152 4.90 -9.39 -1.11
CA ILE A 152 4.25 -8.99 -2.36
C ILE A 152 3.41 -7.73 -2.10
N ALA A 153 3.72 -6.64 -2.81
CA ALA A 153 2.84 -5.49 -2.91
C ALA A 153 1.81 -5.73 -4.01
N ILE A 154 0.52 -5.53 -3.74
CA ILE A 154 -0.58 -5.79 -4.68
C ILE A 154 -1.38 -4.53 -4.91
N SER A 155 -1.68 -4.23 -6.17
CA SER A 155 -2.39 -3.03 -6.59
C SER A 155 -3.49 -3.38 -7.60
N PHE A 156 -4.73 -2.96 -7.34
CA PHE A 156 -5.86 -3.17 -8.24
C PHE A 156 -6.08 -1.91 -9.08
N GLY A 157 -5.93 -2.04 -10.40
CA GLY A 157 -5.56 -0.96 -11.33
C GLY A 157 -6.62 0.11 -11.64
N SER A 158 -7.63 0.31 -10.77
CA SER A 158 -8.71 1.30 -10.95
C SER A 158 -8.99 2.07 -9.65
N LYS A 159 -9.25 3.38 -9.79
CA LYS A 159 -9.79 4.25 -8.73
C LYS A 159 -11.30 4.50 -8.85
N ASP A 160 -11.90 4.01 -9.94
CA ASP A 160 -13.33 4.14 -10.18
C ASP A 160 -14.06 2.97 -9.52
N PRO A 161 -15.31 3.14 -9.04
CA PRO A 161 -16.11 2.05 -8.52
C PRO A 161 -16.16 0.87 -9.50
N GLN A 162 -15.91 -0.34 -8.99
CA GLN A 162 -15.91 -1.57 -9.78
C GLN A 162 -17.09 -2.46 -9.38
N PRO A 163 -17.71 -3.18 -10.33
CA PRO A 163 -18.67 -4.24 -10.00
C PRO A 163 -18.05 -5.33 -9.13
N ASP A 164 -18.82 -5.86 -8.18
CA ASP A 164 -18.38 -6.93 -7.28
C ASP A 164 -17.83 -8.16 -8.02
N GLU A 165 -18.40 -8.51 -9.18
CA GLU A 165 -17.91 -9.62 -10.00
C GLU A 165 -16.47 -9.42 -10.49
N ILE A 166 -16.11 -8.18 -10.84
CA ILE A 166 -14.76 -7.81 -11.28
C ILE A 166 -13.80 -7.80 -10.09
N ILE A 167 -14.22 -7.27 -8.94
CA ILE A 167 -13.40 -7.25 -7.73
C ILE A 167 -13.05 -8.69 -7.29
N ARG A 168 -14.04 -9.58 -7.26
CA ARG A 168 -13.83 -10.98 -6.90
C ARG A 168 -12.97 -11.73 -7.92
N ALA A 169 -13.12 -11.43 -9.22
CA ALA A 169 -12.25 -12.01 -10.26
C ALA A 169 -10.80 -11.55 -10.10
N ALA A 170 -10.56 -10.27 -9.84
CA ALA A 170 -9.23 -9.73 -9.57
C ALA A 170 -8.62 -10.35 -8.30
N ALA A 171 -9.41 -10.53 -7.23
CA ALA A 171 -8.97 -11.18 -6.00
C ALA A 171 -8.53 -12.64 -6.24
N ARG A 172 -9.36 -13.46 -6.90
CA ARG A 172 -9.00 -14.85 -7.23
C ARG A 172 -7.76 -14.93 -8.13
N HIS A 173 -7.69 -14.06 -9.14
CA HIS A 173 -6.52 -13.99 -10.02
C HIS A 173 -5.26 -13.63 -9.24
N ALA A 174 -5.32 -12.62 -8.36
CA ALA A 174 -4.20 -12.24 -7.51
C ALA A 174 -3.74 -13.38 -6.59
N VAL A 175 -4.67 -14.11 -5.96
CA VAL A 175 -4.35 -15.29 -5.13
C VAL A 175 -3.62 -16.37 -5.95
N LYS A 176 -4.08 -16.64 -7.18
CA LYS A 176 -3.41 -17.59 -8.08
C LYS A 176 -1.96 -17.16 -8.39
N VAL A 177 -1.74 -15.87 -8.66
CA VAL A 177 -0.40 -15.33 -8.92
C VAL A 177 0.47 -15.36 -7.66
N VAL A 178 -0.08 -15.01 -6.50
CA VAL A 178 0.61 -15.08 -5.20
C VAL A 178 1.12 -16.49 -4.92
N ASN A 179 0.27 -17.51 -5.09
CA ASN A 179 0.64 -18.90 -4.86
C ASN A 179 1.77 -19.34 -5.81
N TYR A 180 1.64 -19.01 -7.10
CA TYR A 180 2.68 -19.29 -8.08
C TYR A 180 4.02 -18.64 -7.72
N LEU A 181 4.03 -17.35 -7.38
CA LEU A 181 5.25 -16.61 -7.02
C LEU A 181 5.88 -17.15 -5.73
N TYR A 182 5.08 -17.52 -4.73
CA TYR A 182 5.59 -18.07 -3.48
C TYR A 182 6.27 -19.43 -3.68
N GLU A 183 5.66 -20.32 -4.47
CA GLU A 183 6.21 -21.64 -4.79
C GLU A 183 7.48 -21.56 -5.67
N HIS A 184 7.56 -20.54 -6.54
CA HIS A 184 8.65 -20.35 -7.51
C HIS A 184 9.48 -19.10 -7.22
N TRP A 185 9.67 -18.77 -5.94
CA TRP A 185 10.35 -17.55 -5.54
C TRP A 185 11.81 -17.58 -5.97
N HIS A 186 12.24 -16.56 -6.72
CA HIS A 186 13.61 -16.47 -7.20
C HIS A 186 14.54 -15.92 -6.11
N ASP A 187 15.69 -16.55 -5.87
CA ASP A 187 16.59 -16.23 -4.75
C ASP A 187 17.10 -14.78 -4.71
N SER A 188 17.22 -14.14 -5.88
CA SER A 188 17.64 -12.73 -5.98
C SER A 188 16.52 -11.71 -5.76
N VAL A 189 15.28 -12.16 -5.55
CA VAL A 189 14.12 -11.28 -5.39
C VAL A 189 13.77 -11.18 -3.91
N GLU A 190 13.65 -9.95 -3.42
CA GLU A 190 13.30 -9.68 -2.03
C GLU A 190 11.79 -9.37 -1.89
N LEU A 191 11.21 -8.72 -2.91
CA LEU A 191 9.77 -8.50 -3.02
C LEU A 191 9.29 -8.47 -4.48
N TYR A 192 8.00 -8.71 -4.69
CA TYR A 192 7.32 -8.48 -5.97
C TYR A 192 6.33 -7.30 -5.86
N ASN A 193 6.25 -6.48 -6.90
CA ASN A 193 5.18 -5.50 -7.10
C ASN A 193 4.21 -6.00 -8.17
N LEU A 194 2.98 -6.30 -7.78
CA LEU A 194 1.93 -6.90 -8.60
C LEU A 194 0.84 -5.86 -8.89
N ASN A 195 0.59 -5.59 -10.17
CA ASN A 195 -0.51 -4.75 -10.61
C ASN A 195 -1.52 -5.58 -11.42
N VAL A 196 -2.75 -5.66 -10.91
CA VAL A 196 -3.86 -6.42 -11.50
C VAL A 196 -4.85 -5.46 -12.16
N PRO A 197 -5.14 -5.59 -13.47
CA PRO A 197 -6.13 -4.75 -14.14
C PRO A 197 -7.55 -5.13 -13.71
N MET A 198 -8.40 -4.13 -13.45
CA MET A 198 -9.80 -4.36 -13.06
C MET A 198 -10.66 -4.63 -14.29
N ARG A 199 -10.81 -5.90 -14.65
CA ARG A 199 -11.55 -6.35 -15.83
C ARG A 199 -12.30 -7.65 -15.58
N LYS A 200 -13.37 -7.88 -16.33
CA LYS A 200 -14.16 -9.11 -16.27
C LYS A 200 -13.38 -10.34 -16.75
N ASP A 201 -12.50 -10.17 -17.72
CA ASP A 201 -11.70 -11.24 -18.35
C ASP A 201 -10.33 -11.45 -17.69
N VAL A 202 -10.03 -10.77 -16.57
CA VAL A 202 -8.69 -10.76 -15.93
C VAL A 202 -8.12 -12.15 -15.65
N GLU A 203 -8.97 -13.12 -15.27
CA GLU A 203 -8.55 -14.49 -14.96
C GLU A 203 -8.01 -15.27 -16.17
N SER A 204 -8.34 -14.82 -17.39
CA SER A 204 -7.89 -15.41 -18.66
C SER A 204 -6.75 -14.63 -19.34
N ARG A 205 -6.40 -13.45 -18.80
CA ARG A 205 -5.36 -12.59 -19.38
C ARG A 205 -3.97 -13.09 -18.98
N PRO A 206 -2.95 -12.86 -19.84
CA PRO A 206 -1.55 -13.10 -19.50
C PRO A 206 -1.10 -12.40 -18.20
N VAL A 207 -0.21 -13.08 -17.49
CA VAL A 207 0.61 -12.51 -16.41
C VAL A 207 2.02 -12.33 -16.97
N ARG A 208 2.58 -11.13 -16.86
CA ARG A 208 3.88 -10.78 -17.46
C ARG A 208 4.87 -10.27 -16.44
N TRP A 209 6.12 -10.68 -16.62
CA TRP A 209 7.26 -10.02 -15.99
C TRP A 209 7.47 -8.63 -16.60
N THR A 210 7.76 -7.65 -15.76
CA THR A 210 7.87 -6.25 -16.20
C THR A 210 8.99 -5.50 -15.49
N GLU A 211 9.49 -4.46 -16.16
CA GLU A 211 10.35 -3.43 -15.56
C GLU A 211 9.51 -2.25 -15.08
N ALA A 212 9.96 -1.56 -14.03
CA ALA A 212 9.30 -0.33 -13.59
C ALA A 212 9.61 0.81 -14.57
N LEU A 213 8.58 1.44 -15.15
CA LEU A 213 8.78 2.61 -16.01
C LEU A 213 9.45 3.76 -15.24
N PRO A 214 10.63 4.25 -15.64
CA PRO A 214 11.24 5.43 -15.03
C PRO A 214 10.38 6.68 -15.26
N TYR A 215 10.17 7.47 -14.20
CA TYR A 215 9.49 8.77 -14.27
C TYR A 215 10.21 9.82 -13.42
N TYR A 216 10.34 11.02 -13.97
CA TYR A 216 10.95 12.17 -13.31
C TYR A 216 10.02 13.38 -13.42
N TRP A 217 9.91 14.15 -12.34
CA TRP A 217 9.07 15.34 -12.31
C TRP A 217 9.61 16.42 -13.26
N PRO A 218 8.84 16.90 -14.25
CA PRO A 218 9.30 17.98 -15.11
C PRO A 218 9.24 19.33 -14.39
N ARG A 219 8.34 19.49 -13.40
CA ARG A 219 8.11 20.70 -12.57
C ARG A 219 7.49 20.30 -11.23
N GLY A 220 7.54 21.21 -10.25
CA GLY A 220 6.77 21.07 -8.99
C GLY A 220 5.27 21.11 -9.28
N CYS A 221 4.56 20.03 -8.97
CA CYS A 221 3.15 19.86 -9.33
C CYS A 221 2.31 19.18 -8.25
N MET A 222 2.84 18.98 -7.04
CA MET A 222 2.14 18.29 -5.95
C MET A 222 1.36 19.25 -5.04
N TYR A 223 1.79 20.50 -4.98
CA TYR A 223 1.24 21.52 -4.10
C TYR A 223 1.03 22.82 -4.85
N ALA A 224 0.00 23.56 -4.43
CA ALA A 224 -0.26 24.94 -4.85
C ALA A 224 -0.44 25.81 -3.61
N GLU A 225 -0.07 27.10 -3.72
CA GLU A 225 -0.36 28.09 -2.69
C GLU A 225 -1.87 28.13 -2.45
N ALA A 226 -2.27 28.09 -1.18
CA ALA A 226 -3.67 28.18 -0.81
C ALA A 226 -4.16 29.59 -1.17
N ALA A 227 -5.07 29.70 -2.15
CA ALA A 227 -5.91 30.88 -2.23
C ALA A 227 -6.64 30.99 -0.88
N GLY A 228 -6.79 32.20 -0.31
CA GLY A 228 -7.30 32.46 1.06
C GLY A 228 -8.72 31.96 1.40
N GLU A 229 -9.25 30.96 0.69
CA GLU A 229 -10.42 30.18 1.01
C GLU A 229 -10.00 28.74 1.34
N GLN A 230 -10.13 28.36 2.61
CA GLN A 230 -9.98 26.99 3.07
C GLN A 230 -10.97 26.07 2.35
N LYS A 231 -10.54 25.38 1.29
CA LYS A 231 -11.20 24.17 0.83
C LYS A 231 -10.74 23.00 1.69
N MET A 232 -11.67 22.42 2.45
CA MET A 232 -11.52 21.14 3.13
C MET A 232 -10.98 20.10 2.14
N VAL A 233 -9.71 19.70 2.31
CA VAL A 233 -9.13 18.55 1.62
C VAL A 233 -9.43 17.31 2.47
N ASN A 234 -9.89 16.23 1.83
CA ASN A 234 -10.12 14.95 2.48
C ASN A 234 -8.80 14.32 2.96
N GLY A 235 -8.41 14.62 4.19
CA GLY A 235 -7.33 13.98 4.92
C GLY A 235 -7.36 14.48 6.36
N HIS A 236 -7.81 13.62 7.28
CA HIS A 236 -7.81 13.81 8.74
C HIS A 236 -8.09 15.20 9.32
N THR A 237 -9.30 15.35 9.85
CA THR A 237 -9.55 16.17 11.02
C THR A 237 -8.63 15.75 12.18
N GLU A 238 -7.97 16.77 12.72
CA GLU A 238 -7.37 16.88 14.05
C GLU A 238 -6.31 15.85 14.46
N THR A 239 -5.05 16.32 14.51
CA THR A 239 -4.15 15.91 15.58
C THR A 239 -4.00 17.10 16.52
N ASN A 240 -4.37 16.86 17.78
CA ASN A 240 -4.01 17.70 18.92
C ASN A 240 -2.48 17.87 18.94
N GLY A 241 -1.99 18.92 18.31
CA GLY A 241 -0.67 19.45 18.62
C GLY A 241 -0.81 20.29 19.86
N GLU A 242 -0.41 19.76 21.02
CA GLU A 242 0.03 20.65 22.11
C GLU A 242 1.06 21.62 21.51
N ALA A 243 0.85 22.91 21.75
CA ALA A 243 1.67 23.98 21.19
C ALA A 243 3.13 23.78 21.62
N VAL A 244 3.94 23.19 20.74
CA VAL A 244 5.37 23.08 20.97
C VAL A 244 6.00 24.42 20.58
N ASN A 245 6.32 25.20 21.61
CA ASN A 245 7.06 26.47 21.60
C ASN A 245 6.45 27.66 20.83
N GLY A 246 5.88 28.58 21.61
CA GLY A 246 6.21 30.00 21.47
C GLY A 246 5.23 30.91 20.73
N THR A 247 4.47 31.64 21.55
CA THR A 247 3.93 33.00 21.30
C THR A 247 2.85 33.21 20.23
N SER A 248 1.68 33.61 20.73
CA SER A 248 0.67 34.38 20.02
C SER A 248 1.32 35.60 19.33
N GLY A 249 1.16 35.70 18.01
CA GLY A 249 1.62 36.84 17.21
C GLY A 249 2.99 36.65 16.55
N SER A 250 3.13 35.64 15.71
CA SER A 250 4.24 35.55 14.74
C SER A 250 4.20 36.77 13.81
N HIS A 251 5.26 37.56 13.77
CA HIS A 251 5.48 38.59 12.75
C HIS A 251 6.16 38.01 11.49
N LEU A 252 6.33 36.68 11.42
CA LEU A 252 6.97 36.02 10.31
C LEU A 252 5.98 35.85 9.15
N LYS A 253 6.50 35.92 7.93
CA LYS A 253 5.70 35.67 6.73
C LYS A 253 5.40 34.18 6.63
N GLU A 254 4.12 33.84 6.69
CA GLU A 254 3.61 32.49 6.47
C GLU A 254 2.95 32.41 5.09
N ILE A 255 3.15 31.29 4.41
CA ILE A 255 2.53 30.98 3.11
C ILE A 255 1.98 29.56 3.22
N ASP A 256 0.68 29.41 3.04
CA ASP A 256 0.01 28.12 3.12
C ASP A 256 0.05 27.41 1.76
N PHE A 257 0.29 26.10 1.78
CA PHE A 257 0.23 25.25 0.60
C PHE A 257 -0.78 24.13 0.81
N THR A 258 -1.50 23.76 -0.24
CA THR A 258 -2.45 22.63 -0.23
C THR A 258 -2.06 21.59 -1.28
N TRP A 259 -2.44 20.34 -1.04
CA TRP A 259 -2.26 19.28 -2.03
C TRP A 259 -3.09 19.59 -3.28
N ALA A 260 -2.41 19.74 -4.41
CA ALA A 260 -2.99 20.14 -5.69
C ALA A 260 -2.28 19.40 -6.84
N ALA A 261 -2.25 18.07 -6.77
CA ALA A 261 -1.50 17.23 -7.70
C ALA A 261 -1.97 17.37 -9.17
N GLU A 262 -1.15 18.00 -10.01
CA GLU A 262 -1.37 18.10 -11.46
C GLU A 262 -0.69 16.94 -12.20
N LEU A 263 -1.38 15.81 -12.29
CA LEU A 263 -0.82 14.55 -12.83
C LEU A 263 -1.04 14.36 -14.34
N SER A 264 -1.36 15.40 -15.09
CA SER A 264 -1.72 15.35 -16.51
C SER A 264 -0.57 14.81 -17.38
N GLU A 265 0.62 15.38 -17.24
CA GLU A 265 1.84 14.97 -17.95
C GLU A 265 2.29 13.55 -17.57
N MET A 266 2.11 13.19 -16.29
CA MET A 266 2.36 11.83 -15.82
C MET A 266 1.43 10.84 -16.52
N LYS A 267 0.12 11.11 -16.57
CA LYS A 267 -0.84 10.24 -17.27
C LYS A 267 -0.49 10.05 -18.74
N LYS A 268 -0.07 11.12 -19.44
CA LYS A 268 0.40 11.03 -20.83
C LYS A 268 1.61 10.10 -20.96
N THR A 269 2.60 10.26 -20.07
CA THR A 269 3.81 9.43 -20.06
C THR A 269 3.49 7.95 -19.83
N LEU A 270 2.58 7.64 -18.89
CA LEU A 270 2.12 6.28 -18.67
C LEU A 270 1.41 5.71 -19.91
N GLN A 271 0.58 6.52 -20.59
CA GLN A 271 -0.13 6.09 -21.80
C GLN A 271 0.81 5.80 -22.98
N SER A 272 1.93 6.52 -23.08
CA SER A 272 2.96 6.32 -24.11
C SER A 272 4.08 5.36 -23.67
N SER A 273 3.86 4.57 -22.62
CA SER A 273 4.91 3.70 -22.07
C SER A 273 5.28 2.55 -23.03
N PRO A 274 6.57 2.18 -23.11
CA PRO A 274 7.03 1.12 -24.01
C PRO A 274 6.65 -0.28 -23.50
N GLU A 275 6.55 -1.23 -24.44
CA GLU A 275 6.32 -2.65 -24.13
C GLU A 275 7.39 -3.20 -23.17
N GLY A 276 6.98 -4.11 -22.28
CA GLY A 276 7.83 -4.66 -21.22
C GLY A 276 7.80 -3.87 -19.90
N THR A 277 7.28 -2.64 -19.90
CA THR A 277 7.08 -1.89 -18.67
C THR A 277 5.80 -2.26 -17.93
N ASP A 278 5.79 -2.05 -16.61
CA ASP A 278 4.64 -2.24 -15.73
C ASP A 278 3.44 -1.39 -16.16
N ALA A 279 3.67 -0.11 -16.46
CA ALA A 279 2.64 0.81 -16.92
C ALA A 279 1.98 0.33 -18.22
N HIS A 280 2.79 -0.05 -19.22
CA HIS A 280 2.29 -0.51 -20.52
C HIS A 280 1.45 -1.78 -20.36
N THR A 281 1.98 -2.75 -19.62
CA THR A 281 1.35 -4.06 -19.40
C THR A 281 -0.02 -3.92 -18.74
N VAL A 282 -0.11 -3.15 -17.65
CA VAL A 282 -1.37 -2.96 -16.91
C VAL A 282 -2.39 -2.17 -17.74
N LEU A 283 -1.94 -1.14 -18.46
CA LEU A 283 -2.81 -0.33 -19.32
C LEU A 283 -3.39 -1.13 -20.49
N ASN A 284 -2.64 -2.13 -21.00
CA ASN A 284 -3.11 -3.07 -22.00
C ASN A 284 -3.93 -4.24 -21.41
N GLY A 285 -4.24 -4.19 -20.12
CA GLY A 285 -5.11 -5.15 -19.45
C GLY A 285 -4.45 -6.51 -19.19
N ASP A 286 -3.12 -6.58 -19.16
CA ASP A 286 -2.37 -7.74 -18.65
C ASP A 286 -1.96 -7.50 -17.19
N THR A 287 -1.78 -8.58 -16.43
CA THR A 287 -1.26 -8.50 -15.06
C THR A 287 0.26 -8.32 -15.10
N SER A 288 0.76 -7.30 -14.42
CA SER A 288 2.20 -6.99 -14.34
C SER A 288 2.80 -7.50 -13.02
N VAL A 289 3.94 -8.17 -13.12
CA VAL A 289 4.78 -8.57 -11.99
C VAL A 289 6.18 -7.98 -12.16
N THR A 290 6.54 -7.03 -11.30
CA THR A 290 7.89 -6.47 -11.26
C THR A 290 8.66 -7.08 -10.08
N ALA A 291 9.77 -7.75 -10.37
CA ALA A 291 10.69 -8.30 -9.38
C ALA A 291 11.61 -7.19 -8.84
N LEU A 292 11.70 -7.04 -7.52
CA LEU A 292 12.42 -5.94 -6.88
C LEU A 292 13.38 -6.42 -5.80
N ARG A 293 14.37 -5.57 -5.50
CA ARG A 293 15.19 -5.62 -4.28
C ARG A 293 14.89 -4.40 -3.42
N ALA A 294 14.82 -4.58 -2.11
CA ALA A 294 14.65 -3.57 -1.08
C ALA A 294 15.99 -2.88 -0.76
N ASN A 295 16.51 -2.13 -1.73
CA ASN A 295 17.74 -1.38 -1.54
C ASN A 295 17.72 -0.01 -2.22
N PHE A 296 18.67 0.83 -1.81
CA PHE A 296 19.17 1.89 -2.66
C PHE A 296 20.36 1.30 -3.41
N TRP A 297 20.21 1.05 -4.70
CA TRP A 297 21.32 0.58 -5.53
C TRP A 297 22.34 1.72 -5.69
N HIS A 298 23.62 1.42 -5.50
CA HIS A 298 24.69 2.40 -5.74
C HIS A 298 24.89 2.58 -7.25
N VAL A 299 25.37 3.76 -7.66
CA VAL A 299 25.79 3.96 -9.05
C VAL A 299 27.09 3.16 -9.26
N PRO A 300 27.12 2.17 -10.18
CA PRO A 300 28.33 1.40 -10.43
C PRO A 300 29.47 2.34 -10.87
N ASN A 301 30.70 2.02 -10.46
CA ASN A 301 31.93 2.77 -10.79
C ASN A 301 32.10 4.15 -10.11
N LEU A 302 31.32 4.47 -9.08
CA LEU A 302 31.61 5.55 -8.14
C LEU A 302 32.10 4.96 -6.83
N GLU A 303 33.39 4.59 -6.81
CA GLU A 303 34.05 3.90 -5.69
C GLU A 303 35.34 4.64 -5.30
N GLY A 304 35.76 4.50 -4.04
CA GLY A 304 36.99 5.12 -3.55
C GLY A 304 36.82 6.53 -2.98
N PRO A 305 37.92 7.18 -2.59
CA PRO A 305 37.90 8.51 -1.99
C PRO A 305 37.51 9.59 -3.02
N ILE A 306 36.76 10.59 -2.57
CA ILE A 306 36.51 11.82 -3.33
C ILE A 306 37.69 12.76 -3.08
N ASP A 307 38.42 13.12 -4.13
CA ASP A 307 39.46 14.17 -4.07
C ASP A 307 38.79 15.55 -4.13
N LEU A 308 38.99 16.35 -3.09
CA LEU A 308 38.41 17.69 -2.96
C LEU A 308 39.39 18.80 -3.37
N ASP A 309 40.66 18.46 -3.60
CA ASP A 309 41.74 19.41 -3.90
C ASP A 309 42.10 19.44 -5.40
N GLY A 310 41.28 18.78 -6.25
CA GLY A 310 41.46 18.64 -7.70
C GLY A 310 40.84 19.74 -8.56
#